data_AF-A0A820LL80-F1
#
_entry.id   AF-A0A820LL80-F1
#
_cell.length_a   1.000
_cell.length_b   1.000
_cell.length_c   1.000
_cell.angle_alpha   90.00
_cell.angle_beta   90.00
_cell.angle_gamma   90.00
#
_symmetry.space_group_name_H-M   'P 1'
#
loop_
_entity.id
_entity.type
_entity.pdbx_description
1 polymer ?
#
loop_
_entity_poly.entity_id
_entity_poly.type
_entity_poly.pdbx_seq_one_letter_code
_entity_poly.pdbx_strand_id
1 'polypeptide(L)'
;MQALVTTFGVGELSAINGKVVFNYISWKISFISKGIAGSYAEMVPVVHIVGTPPTASQINGAILHHTLGNGDFRVFANMYKEVTVIRDTIPNYNHQALRK
;
A
#
# COMPACT_ATOMS: atom_id res chain seq x y z
N MET A 1 15.25 -9.62 6.57
CA MET A 1 14.36 -8.95 5.60
C MET A 1 12.93 -9.17 6.04
N GLN A 2 12.09 -8.14 6.06
CA GLN A 2 10.71 -8.21 6.57
C GLN A 2 9.73 -7.84 5.44
N ALA A 3 8.50 -8.36 5.50
CA ALA A 3 7.44 -8.06 4.55
C ALA A 3 6.17 -7.62 5.29
N LEU A 4 5.56 -6.54 4.80
CA LEU A 4 4.27 -6.02 5.28
C LEU A 4 3.27 -6.08 4.14
N VAL A 5 2.07 -6.59 4.42
CA VAL A 5 0.97 -6.66 3.45
C VAL A 5 -0.20 -5.85 3.98
N THR A 6 -0.69 -4.88 3.20
CA THR A 6 -1.85 -4.07 3.58
C THR A 6 -2.87 -3.95 2.46
N THR A 7 -4.05 -3.49 2.80
CA THR A 7 -5.09 -3.10 1.84
C THR A 7 -4.93 -1.64 1.41
N PHE A 8 -5.45 -1.30 0.24
CA PHE A 8 -5.47 0.06 -0.30
C PHE A 8 -6.13 1.08 0.64
N GLY A 9 -5.58 2.30 0.67
CA GLY A 9 -6.13 3.42 1.43
C GLY A 9 -5.67 3.44 2.89
N VAL A 10 -6.53 3.00 3.83
CA VAL A 10 -6.24 3.12 5.27
C VAL A 10 -5.04 2.27 5.73
N GLY A 11 -4.86 1.09 5.12
CA GLY A 11 -3.73 0.21 5.44
C GLY A 11 -2.39 0.79 5.00
N GLU A 12 -2.35 1.43 3.82
CA GLU A 12 -1.18 2.17 3.34
C GLU A 12 -0.83 3.35 4.26
N LEU A 13 -1.81 4.19 4.60
CA LEU A 13 -1.55 5.33 5.49
C LEU A 13 -1.08 4.90 6.89
N SER A 14 -1.49 3.73 7.34
CA SER A 14 -1.00 3.09 8.57
C SER A 14 0.46 2.62 8.45
N ALA A 15 0.78 1.96 7.34
CA ALA A 15 2.09 1.39 7.07
C ALA A 15 3.19 2.46 6.96
N ILE A 16 2.89 3.62 6.37
CA ILE A 16 3.87 4.71 6.26
C ILE A 16 4.21 5.31 7.64
N ASN A 17 3.20 5.50 8.49
CA ASN A 17 3.32 6.20 9.78
C ASN A 17 3.78 5.29 10.95
N GLY A 18 3.88 3.97 10.74
CA GLY A 18 4.30 3.03 11.78
C GLY A 18 3.24 2.71 12.84
N LYS A 19 1.98 3.07 12.58
CA LYS A 19 0.83 2.65 13.37
C LYS A 19 -0.12 1.91 12.45
N VAL A 20 -0.17 0.58 12.52
CA VAL A 20 -1.23 -0.21 11.87
C VAL A 20 -2.49 -0.07 12.72
N VAL A 21 -3.48 0.68 12.26
CA VAL A 21 -4.76 0.93 12.94
C VAL A 21 -5.84 0.20 12.16
N PHE A 22 -6.22 -0.97 12.63
CA PHE A 22 -7.52 -1.55 12.31
C PHE A 22 -8.47 -1.27 13.48
N ASN A 23 -9.58 -0.59 13.19
CA ASN A 23 -10.72 -0.58 14.09
C ASN A 23 -11.42 -1.93 13.95
N TYR A 24 -11.28 -2.75 14.99
CA TYR A 24 -12.23 -3.67 15.61
C TYR A 24 -11.40 -4.81 16.20
N ILE A 25 -11.49 -4.94 17.52
CA ILE A 25 -10.80 -5.92 18.37
C ILE A 25 -9.40 -5.47 18.79
N SER A 26 -9.40 -4.81 19.95
CA SER A 26 -8.28 -4.54 20.85
C SER A 26 -7.25 -5.67 20.86
N TRP A 27 -6.00 -5.45 20.41
CA TRP A 27 -4.89 -6.26 20.89
C TRP A 27 -3.58 -5.48 21.05
N LYS A 28 -3.07 -5.64 22.27
CA LYS A 28 -1.81 -5.23 22.84
C LYS A 28 -0.68 -6.03 22.20
N ILE A 29 -0.39 -5.80 20.93
CA ILE A 29 0.82 -6.29 20.26
C ILE A 29 1.32 -5.17 19.36
N SER A 30 1.94 -4.17 19.97
CA SER A 30 2.93 -3.34 19.29
C SER A 30 4.21 -4.18 19.17
N PHE A 31 4.21 -5.19 18.30
CA PHE A 31 5.47 -5.78 17.83
C PHE A 31 6.10 -4.73 16.94
N ILE A 32 6.89 -3.83 17.54
CA ILE A 32 8.00 -3.04 16.99
C ILE A 32 8.03 -2.95 15.46
N SER A 33 6.94 -2.45 14.85
CA SER A 33 6.85 -2.27 13.40
C SER A 33 7.23 -0.83 13.15
N LYS A 34 8.53 -0.59 12.93
CA LYS A 34 8.97 0.67 12.31
C LYS A 34 8.25 0.73 10.98
N GLY A 35 7.34 1.70 10.82
CA GLY A 35 6.66 1.93 9.54
C GLY A 35 7.66 2.11 8.40
N ILE A 36 7.18 2.23 7.17
CA ILE A 36 8.07 2.35 6.01
C ILE A 36 9.01 3.56 6.14
N ALA A 37 8.54 4.68 6.69
CA ALA A 37 9.39 5.83 6.99
C ALA A 37 10.48 5.54 8.04
N GLY A 38 10.15 4.82 9.11
CA GLY A 38 11.12 4.44 10.15
C GLY A 38 12.14 3.41 9.64
N SER A 39 11.68 2.45 8.82
CA SER A 39 12.55 1.46 8.19
C SER A 39 13.49 2.11 7.17
N TYR A 40 13.03 3.12 6.42
CA TYR A 40 13.86 3.92 5.54
C TYR A 40 14.93 4.72 6.30
N ALA A 41 14.54 5.37 7.41
CA ALA A 41 15.46 6.16 8.25
C ALA A 41 16.58 5.33 8.89
N GLU A 42 16.30 4.07 9.21
CA GLU A 42 17.27 3.17 9.86
C GLU A 42 17.90 2.16 8.91
N MET A 43 17.70 2.31 7.60
CA MET A 43 18.24 1.43 6.58
C MET A 43 17.86 -0.05 6.81
N VAL A 44 16.66 -0.29 7.34
CA VAL A 44 16.12 -1.64 7.57
C VAL A 44 15.39 -2.10 6.30
N PRO A 45 15.79 -3.22 5.68
CA PRO A 45 15.16 -3.68 4.44
C PRO A 45 13.76 -4.27 4.73
N VAL A 46 12.74 -3.56 4.27
CA VAL A 46 11.32 -3.92 4.35
C VAL A 46 10.68 -3.84 2.98
N VAL A 47 9.88 -4.84 2.61
CA VAL A 47 9.03 -4.84 1.41
C VAL A 47 7.59 -4.61 1.83
N HIS A 48 6.91 -3.65 1.18
CA HIS A 48 5.50 -3.36 1.42
C HIS A 48 4.67 -3.72 0.19
N ILE A 49 3.71 -4.63 0.37
CA ILE A 49 2.80 -5.09 -0.68
C ILE A 49 1.41 -4.56 -0.36
N VAL A 50 0.76 -3.96 -1.36
CA VAL A 50 -0.58 -3.39 -1.23
C VAL A 50 -1.53 -4.07 -2.20
N GLY A 51 -2.65 -4.58 -1.68
CA GLY A 51 -3.78 -4.99 -2.51
C GLY A 51 -4.54 -3.77 -3.04
N THR A 52 -4.52 -3.54 -4.36
CA THR A 52 -5.18 -2.39 -5.01
C THR A 52 -6.54 -2.78 -5.65
N PRO A 53 -7.46 -1.83 -5.85
CA PRO A 53 -8.73 -2.08 -6.54
C PRO A 53 -8.53 -2.57 -7.98
N PRO A 54 -9.55 -3.19 -8.62
CA PRO A 54 -9.44 -3.68 -9.99
C PRO A 54 -8.96 -2.60 -10.98
N THR A 55 -8.07 -2.96 -11.90
CA THR A 55 -7.50 -2.02 -12.88
C THR A 55 -8.58 -1.29 -13.69
N ALA A 56 -9.69 -1.96 -14.02
CA ALA A 56 -10.83 -1.32 -14.69
C ALA A 56 -11.46 -0.18 -13.87
N SER A 57 -11.61 -0.35 -12.55
CA SER A 57 -12.12 0.68 -11.66
C SER A 57 -11.16 1.85 -11.51
N GLN A 58 -9.85 1.58 -11.56
CA GLN A 58 -8.82 2.61 -11.55
C GLN A 58 -8.83 3.44 -12.84
N ILE A 59 -8.94 2.78 -14.00
CA ILE A 59 -9.01 3.44 -15.33
C ILE A 59 -10.27 4.30 -15.42
N ASN A 60 -11.40 3.81 -14.93
CA ASN A 60 -12.67 4.53 -14.97
C ASN A 60 -12.78 5.65 -13.92
N GLY A 61 -11.74 5.87 -13.10
CA GLY A 61 -11.77 6.88 -12.04
C GLY A 61 -12.91 6.65 -11.03
N ALA A 62 -13.29 5.40 -10.79
CA ALA A 62 -14.46 5.08 -10.00
C ALA A 62 -14.29 5.59 -8.55
N ILE A 63 -15.35 6.15 -7.98
CA ILE A 63 -15.35 6.58 -6.58
C ILE A 63 -15.53 5.34 -5.71
N LEU A 64 -14.45 4.89 -5.06
CA LEU A 64 -14.47 3.74 -4.14
C LEU A 64 -14.29 4.19 -2.69
N HIS A 65 -14.87 3.43 -1.75
CA HIS A 65 -14.93 3.70 -0.31
C HIS A 65 -13.59 3.77 0.43
N HIS A 66 -12.46 3.54 -0.24
CA HIS A 66 -11.10 3.71 0.29
C HIS A 66 -10.20 4.55 -0.64
N THR A 67 -10.81 5.41 -1.47
CA THR A 67 -10.14 6.43 -2.27
C THR A 67 -10.38 7.81 -1.68
N LEU A 68 -9.66 8.83 -2.16
CA LEU A 68 -9.96 10.23 -1.81
C LEU A 68 -11.17 10.80 -2.57
N GLY A 69 -11.89 9.97 -3.35
CA GLY A 69 -13.06 10.40 -4.12
C GLY A 69 -12.75 11.33 -5.29
N ASN A 70 -11.47 11.51 -5.64
CA ASN A 70 -10.99 12.37 -6.72
C ASN A 70 -10.66 11.61 -8.02
N GLY A 71 -10.94 10.30 -8.07
CA GLY A 71 -10.63 9.43 -9.22
C GLY A 71 -9.14 9.09 -9.39
N ASP A 72 -8.25 9.58 -8.51
CA ASP A 72 -6.83 9.28 -8.56
C ASP A 72 -6.44 8.20 -7.53
N PHE A 73 -6.08 7.04 -8.04
CA PHE A 73 -5.65 5.88 -7.25
C PHE A 73 -4.15 5.87 -6.94
N ARG A 74 -3.37 6.80 -7.51
CA ARG A 74 -1.92 6.91 -7.29
C ARG A 74 -1.56 7.79 -6.11
N VAL A 75 -2.54 8.49 -5.50
CA VAL A 75 -2.26 9.42 -4.40
C VAL A 75 -1.54 8.75 -3.23
N PHE A 76 -2.01 7.57 -2.82
CA PHE A 76 -1.38 6.83 -1.71
C PHE A 76 0.03 6.37 -2.09
N ALA A 77 0.21 5.81 -3.29
CA ALA A 77 1.53 5.45 -3.79
C ALA A 77 2.47 6.67 -3.74
N ASN A 78 2.04 7.83 -4.24
CA ASN A 78 2.84 9.06 -4.27
C ASN A 78 3.31 9.54 -2.89
N MET A 79 2.54 9.30 -1.82
CA MET A 79 2.96 9.64 -0.45
C MET A 79 4.24 8.92 -0.02
N TYR A 80 4.51 7.72 -0.56
CA TYR A 80 5.70 6.96 -0.22
C TYR A 80 6.97 7.42 -0.94
N LYS A 81 6.88 8.40 -1.86
CA LYS A 81 8.00 8.81 -2.71
C LYS A 81 9.26 9.20 -1.93
N GLU A 82 9.08 9.89 -0.82
CA GLU A 82 10.19 10.43 -0.04
C GLU A 82 10.73 9.43 1.00
N VAL A 83 10.08 8.26 1.16
CA VAL A 83 10.37 7.28 2.22
C VAL A 83 10.58 5.86 1.69
N THR A 84 10.87 5.73 0.41
CA THR A 84 11.14 4.43 -0.24
C THR A 84 12.23 4.59 -1.30
N VAL A 85 13.01 3.53 -1.50
CA VAL A 85 14.05 3.51 -2.55
C VAL A 85 13.43 3.21 -3.92
N ILE A 86 12.54 2.22 -3.99
CA ILE A 86 11.85 1.77 -5.20
C ILE A 86 10.38 1.55 -4.86
N ARG A 87 9.51 1.91 -5.81
CA ARG A 87 8.07 1.62 -5.80
C ARG A 87 7.63 1.33 -7.22
N ASP A 88 6.76 0.34 -7.37
CA ASP A 88 6.15 0.03 -8.65
C ASP A 88 4.73 -0.47 -8.45
N THR A 89 3.88 -0.25 -9.45
CA THR A 89 2.50 -0.75 -9.48
C THR A 89 2.42 -1.81 -10.57
N ILE A 90 2.08 -3.03 -10.17
CA ILE A 90 1.91 -4.13 -11.11
C ILE A 90 0.46 -4.10 -11.62
N PRO A 91 0.19 -3.67 -12.87
CA PRO A 91 -1.15 -3.78 -13.43
C PRO A 91 -1.52 -5.25 -13.66
N ASN A 92 -2.80 -5.56 -13.79
CA ASN A 92 -3.24 -6.89 -14.17
C ASN A 92 -2.51 -7.34 -15.45
N TYR A 93 -1.64 -8.34 -15.33
CA TYR A 93 -1.11 -9.04 -16.48
C TYR A 93 -2.28 -9.77 -17.14
N ASN A 94 -2.61 -9.40 -18.37
CA ASN A 94 -3.55 -10.17 -19.18
C ASN A 94 -2.97 -11.59 -19.33
N HIS A 95 -3.51 -12.57 -18.59
CA HIS A 95 -3.20 -13.99 -18.74
C HIS A 95 -3.45 -14.51 -20.18
N GLN A 96 -4.07 -13.72 -21.05
CA GLN A 96 -4.27 -14.02 -22.47
C GLN A 96 -3.01 -13.81 -23.34
N ALA A 97 -2.01 -13.06 -22.89
CA ALA A 97 -0.80 -12.81 -23.68
C ALA A 97 0.24 -13.95 -23.62
N LEU A 98 0.07 -14.91 -22.71
CA LEU A 98 0.97 -16.07 -22.52
C LEU A 98 0.38 -17.39 -23.05
N ARG A 99 -0.76 -17.34 -23.75
CA ARG A 99 -1.29 -18.45 -24.55
C ARG A 99 -0.98 -18.18 -26.02
N LYS A 100 0.26 -18.41 -26.42
CA LYS A 100 0.64 -18.63 -27.82
C LYS A 100 1.45 -19.91 -27.89
#